data_AF-A0A945FIB3-F1
#
_entry.id   AF-A0A945FIB3-F1
#
_cell.length_a   1.000
_cell.length_b   1.000
_cell.length_c   1.000
_cell.angle_alpha   90.00
_cell.angle_beta   90.00
_cell.angle_gamma   90.00
#
_symmetry.space_group_name_H-M   'P 1'
#
loop_
_entity.id
_entity.type
_entity.pdbx_description
1 polymer ?
#
loop_
_entity_poly.entity_id
_entity_poly.type
_entity_poly.pdbx_seq_one_letter_code
_entity_poly.pdbx_strand_id
1 'polypeptide(L)'
;MAPKDYANPIKEAMKYKAYLDSGEVRSQADLARKLGVSRAKVTQMLNLLKLDADIQGFIAELEKNDERLPFLTERKLRHLTRLEMPTEQRACFKSLIHQMMSSRESTGEK
;
A
#
# COMPACT_ATOMS: atom_id res chain seq x y z
N MET A 1 8.56 3.35 -24.79
CA MET A 1 8.70 3.68 -23.35
C MET A 1 8.63 2.36 -22.58
N ALA A 2 9.66 1.98 -21.83
CA ALA A 2 9.64 0.73 -21.06
C ALA A 2 8.50 0.77 -20.03
N PRO A 3 7.83 -0.36 -19.73
CA PRO A 3 6.82 -0.41 -18.69
C PRO A 3 7.44 0.03 -17.35
N LYS A 4 6.82 1.00 -16.68
CA LYS A 4 7.25 1.43 -15.35
C LYS A 4 6.83 0.36 -14.35
N ASP A 5 7.77 -0.17 -13.55
CA ASP A 5 7.49 -1.17 -12.52
C ASP A 5 7.33 -0.45 -11.18
N TYR A 6 6.08 -0.20 -10.78
CA TYR A 6 5.75 0.43 -9.50
C TYR A 6 5.51 -0.62 -8.43
N ALA A 7 6.03 -0.34 -7.23
CA ALA A 7 5.80 -1.18 -6.07
C ALA A 7 4.32 -1.14 -5.65
N ASN A 8 3.68 -2.31 -5.59
CA ASN A 8 2.34 -2.45 -5.04
C ASN A 8 2.44 -2.74 -3.54
N PRO A 9 2.06 -1.79 -2.66
CA PRO A 9 2.34 -1.92 -1.24
C PRO A 9 1.45 -2.95 -0.53
N ILE A 10 0.26 -3.25 -1.04
CA ILE A 10 -0.58 -4.33 -0.48
C ILE A 10 0.00 -5.69 -0.84
N LYS A 11 0.38 -5.90 -2.10
CA LYS A 11 1.09 -7.13 -2.52
C LYS A 11 2.39 -7.31 -1.71
N GLU A 12 3.14 -6.23 -1.45
CA GLU A 12 4.35 -6.29 -0.62
C GLU A 12 4.05 -6.62 0.85
N ALA A 13 3.03 -5.98 1.45
CA ALA A 13 2.61 -6.28 2.82
C ALA A 13 2.14 -7.74 2.99
N MET A 14 1.40 -8.27 2.02
CA MET A 14 0.98 -9.68 1.98
C MET A 14 2.20 -10.62 1.93
N LYS A 15 3.24 -10.30 1.15
CA LYS A 15 4.50 -11.08 1.15
C LYS A 15 5.18 -11.07 2.51
N TYR A 16 5.21 -9.92 3.20
CA TYR A 16 5.79 -9.82 4.54
C TYR A 16 5.03 -10.70 5.54
N LYS A 17 3.70 -10.69 5.46
CA LYS A 17 2.82 -11.54 6.27
C LYS A 17 3.06 -13.03 5.97
N ALA A 18 3.23 -13.40 4.70
CA ALA A 18 3.53 -14.77 4.29
C ALA A 18 4.87 -15.30 4.85
N TYR A 19 5.92 -14.48 4.88
CA TYR A 19 7.19 -14.86 5.53
C TYR A 19 7.01 -15.20 7.02
N LEU A 20 6.19 -14.41 7.72
CA LEU A 20 5.92 -14.62 9.14
C LEU A 20 5.02 -15.85 9.37
N ASP A 21 3.98 -16.01 8.56
CA ASP A 21 3.00 -17.09 8.70
C ASP A 21 3.57 -18.46 8.34
N SER A 22 4.47 -18.52 7.35
CA SER A 22 5.19 -19.75 6.97
C SER A 22 6.28 -20.15 7.97
N GLY A 23 6.66 -19.25 8.89
CA GLY A 23 7.77 -19.46 9.80
C GLY A 23 9.15 -19.35 9.16
N GLU A 24 9.26 -18.91 7.90
CA GLU A 24 10.55 -18.65 7.23
C GLU A 24 11.38 -17.59 7.99
N VAL A 25 10.68 -16.67 8.68
CA VAL A 25 11.29 -15.73 9.63
C VAL A 25 10.58 -15.83 10.98
N ARG A 26 11.36 -15.73 12.06
CA ARG A 26 10.82 -15.95 13.43
C ARG A 26 10.14 -14.72 14.03
N SER A 27 10.37 -13.55 13.46
CA SER A 27 9.83 -12.28 13.97
C SER A 27 9.92 -11.17 12.92
N GLN A 28 9.24 -10.04 13.17
CA GLN A 28 9.39 -8.84 12.34
C GLN A 28 10.82 -8.30 12.32
N ALA A 29 11.60 -8.48 13.40
CA ALA A 29 12.99 -8.07 13.45
C ALA A 29 13.88 -8.95 12.56
N ASP A 30 13.58 -10.24 12.51
CA ASP A 30 14.25 -11.20 11.64
C ASP A 30 13.94 -10.92 10.17
N LEU A 31 12.67 -10.65 9.85
CA LEU A 31 12.25 -10.21 8.52
C LEU A 31 12.97 -8.91 8.10
N ALA A 32 13.08 -7.95 9.00
CA ALA A 32 13.76 -6.68 8.73
C ALA A 32 15.24 -6.90 8.35
N ARG A 33 15.95 -7.78 9.09
CA ARG A 33 17.34 -8.16 8.76
C ARG A 33 17.42 -8.87 7.41
N LYS A 34 16.54 -9.84 7.17
CA LYS A 34 16.47 -10.60 5.90
C LYS A 34 16.27 -9.68 4.69
N LEU A 35 15.43 -8.66 4.83
CA LEU A 35 15.11 -7.71 3.76
C LEU A 35 16.04 -6.49 3.71
N GLY A 36 16.97 -6.32 4.66
CA GLY A 36 17.84 -5.16 4.72
C GLY A 36 17.12 -3.84 5.03
N VAL A 37 15.97 -3.89 5.72
CA VAL A 37 15.17 -2.71 6.09
C VAL A 37 15.08 -2.54 7.61
N SER A 38 14.58 -1.40 8.07
CA SER A 38 14.32 -1.19 9.50
C SER A 38 13.12 -2.02 9.97
N ARG A 39 13.12 -2.42 11.25
CA ARG A 39 11.95 -3.04 11.89
C ARG A 39 10.71 -2.16 11.75
N ALA A 40 10.87 -0.84 11.86
CA ALA A 40 9.78 0.11 11.71
C ALA A 40 9.15 0.04 10.30
N LYS A 41 9.94 -0.13 9.24
CA LYS A 41 9.43 -0.31 7.87
C LYS A 41 8.60 -1.59 7.75
N VAL A 42 9.05 -2.70 8.33
CA VAL A 42 8.26 -3.96 8.37
C VAL A 42 6.93 -3.74 9.06
N THR A 43 6.92 -3.11 10.24
CA THR A 43 5.69 -2.81 10.97
C THR A 43 4.76 -1.89 10.18
N GLN A 44 5.29 -0.87 9.52
CA GLN A 44 4.52 0.06 8.67
C GLN A 44 3.86 -0.65 7.50
N MET A 45 4.60 -1.54 6.80
CA MET A 45 4.05 -2.35 5.73
C MET A 45 2.94 -3.28 6.23
N LEU A 46 3.18 -4.01 7.33
CA LEU A 46 2.17 -4.91 7.89
C LEU A 46 0.92 -4.17 8.39
N ASN A 47 1.04 -2.93 8.85
CA ASN A 47 -0.11 -2.11 9.24
C ASN A 47 -1.05 -1.80 8.07
N LEU A 48 -0.59 -1.86 6.81
CA LEU A 48 -1.47 -1.69 5.66
C LEU A 48 -2.52 -2.81 5.55
N LEU A 49 -2.26 -3.98 6.14
CA LEU A 49 -3.23 -5.07 6.20
C LEU A 49 -4.35 -4.83 7.21
N LYS A 50 -4.34 -3.70 7.92
CA LYS A 50 -5.47 -3.21 8.74
C LYS A 50 -6.47 -2.36 7.96
N LEU A 51 -6.19 -2.09 6.68
CA LEU A 51 -7.16 -1.42 5.82
C LEU A 51 -8.39 -2.31 5.63
N ASP A 52 -9.51 -1.68 5.32
CA ASP A 52 -10.72 -2.37 4.90
C ASP A 52 -10.44 -3.30 3.70
N ALA A 53 -11.12 -4.45 3.67
CA ALA A 53 -10.87 -5.48 2.68
C ALA A 53 -11.13 -5.00 1.24
N ASP A 54 -12.12 -4.12 1.02
CA ASP A 54 -12.41 -3.57 -0.31
C ASP A 54 -11.24 -2.71 -0.80
N ILE A 55 -10.62 -1.94 0.10
CA ILE A 55 -9.44 -1.11 -0.21
C ILE A 55 -8.23 -2.01 -0.51
N GLN A 56 -7.99 -3.05 0.30
CA GLN A 56 -6.91 -3.99 0.07
C GLN A 56 -7.06 -4.71 -1.28
N GLY A 57 -8.27 -5.20 -1.59
CA GLY A 57 -8.59 -5.87 -2.85
C GLY A 57 -8.32 -4.96 -4.04
N PHE A 58 -8.90 -3.76 -4.04
CA PHE A 58 -8.71 -2.78 -5.11
C PHE A 58 -7.23 -2.50 -5.39
N ILE A 59 -6.42 -2.27 -4.35
CA ILE A 59 -4.99 -1.97 -4.53
C ILE A 59 -4.23 -3.23 -4.96
N ALA A 60 -4.55 -4.40 -4.42
CA ALA A 60 -3.89 -5.65 -4.78
C ALA A 60 -4.11 -6.03 -6.25
N GLU A 61 -5.27 -5.74 -6.82
CA GLU A 61 -5.59 -5.98 -8.23
C GLU A 61 -4.81 -5.08 -9.20
N LEU A 62 -4.18 -4.00 -8.71
CA LEU A 62 -3.37 -3.14 -9.55
C LEU A 62 -2.09 -3.87 -10.01
N GLU A 63 -1.89 -3.85 -11.32
CA GLU A 63 -0.68 -4.32 -11.96
C GLU A 63 0.46 -3.32 -11.78
N LYS A 64 1.71 -3.81 -11.89
CA LYS A 64 2.91 -3.01 -11.60
C LYS A 64 3.05 -1.75 -12.46
N ASN A 65 2.48 -1.75 -13.66
CA ASN A 65 2.47 -0.61 -14.57
C ASN A 65 1.31 0.38 -14.33
N ASP A 66 0.44 0.12 -13.35
CA ASP A 66 -0.69 0.98 -13.07
C ASP A 66 -0.23 2.33 -12.51
N GLU A 67 -0.62 3.39 -13.21
CA GLU A 67 -0.25 4.77 -12.90
C GLU A 67 -0.81 5.28 -11.57
N ARG A 68 -1.75 4.57 -10.92
CA ARG A 68 -2.26 4.89 -9.58
C ARG A 68 -1.27 4.49 -8.48
N LEU A 69 -0.46 3.46 -8.69
CA LEU A 69 0.48 2.94 -7.68
C LEU A 69 1.46 3.98 -7.11
N PRO A 70 2.05 4.89 -7.90
CA PRO A 70 2.88 6.00 -7.37
C PRO A 70 2.18 6.91 -6.36
N PHE A 71 0.84 6.96 -6.39
CA PHE A 71 0.03 7.78 -5.50
C PHE A 71 -0.52 6.98 -4.31
N LEU A 72 -0.56 5.67 -4.45
CA LEU A 72 -1.05 4.71 -3.45
C LEU A 72 0.08 4.10 -2.63
N THR A 73 1.10 4.90 -2.27
CA THR A 73 2.24 4.44 -1.46
C THR A 73 1.86 4.18 -0.01
N GLU A 74 2.67 3.37 0.70
CA GLU A 74 2.50 3.13 2.14
C GLU A 74 2.32 4.42 2.94
N ARG A 75 3.15 5.45 2.68
CA ARG A 75 3.07 6.75 3.37
C ARG A 75 1.72 7.44 3.16
N LYS A 76 1.15 7.33 1.95
CA LYS A 76 -0.16 7.89 1.62
C LYS A 76 -1.29 7.08 2.23
N LEU A 77 -1.15 5.76 2.36
CA LEU A 77 -2.20 4.90 2.92
C LEU A 77 -2.17 4.83 4.46
N ARG A 78 -1.03 5.08 5.10
CA ARG A 78 -0.83 4.93 6.55
C ARG A 78 -1.86 5.67 7.41
N HIS A 79 -2.35 6.83 6.97
CA HIS A 79 -3.33 7.58 7.77
C HIS A 79 -4.69 6.85 7.83
N LEU A 80 -5.07 6.13 6.77
CA LEU A 80 -6.30 5.35 6.71
C LEU A 80 -6.26 4.17 7.69
N THR A 81 -5.09 3.56 7.91
CA THR A 81 -4.93 2.44 8.85
C THR A 81 -5.15 2.83 10.31
N ARG A 82 -5.29 4.13 10.61
CA ARG A 82 -5.55 4.66 11.96
C ARG A 82 -7.03 4.91 12.22
N LEU A 83 -7.87 4.84 11.18
CA LEU A 83 -9.32 4.98 11.30
C LEU A 83 -9.88 3.62 11.70
N GLU A 84 -10.70 3.59 12.76
CA GLU A 84 -11.28 2.33 13.27
C GLU A 84 -12.46 1.86 12.44
N MET A 85 -13.22 2.79 11.86
CA MET A 85 -14.44 2.50 11.10
C MET A 85 -14.13 2.19 9.63
N PRO A 86 -14.50 1.00 9.10
CA PRO A 86 -14.28 0.65 7.70
C PRO A 86 -14.98 1.60 6.71
N THR A 87 -16.13 2.17 7.08
CA THR A 87 -16.84 3.16 6.28
C THR A 87 -16.05 4.46 6.13
N GLU A 88 -15.40 4.93 7.20
CA GLU A 88 -14.54 6.12 7.18
C GLU A 88 -13.29 5.87 6.34
N GLN A 89 -12.66 4.71 6.49
CA GLN A 89 -11.52 4.32 5.64
C GLN A 89 -11.89 4.40 4.17
N ARG A 90 -13.02 3.80 3.77
CA ARG A 90 -13.49 3.80 2.38
C ARG A 90 -13.83 5.21 1.89
N ALA A 91 -14.43 6.06 2.73
CA ALA A 91 -14.74 7.45 2.39
C ALA A 91 -13.46 8.26 2.16
N CYS A 92 -12.49 8.21 3.08
CA CYS A 92 -11.20 8.90 2.92
C CYS A 92 -10.40 8.36 1.74
N PHE A 93 -10.44 7.04 1.48
CA PHE A 93 -9.81 6.44 0.31
C PHE A 93 -10.41 6.94 -1.01
N LYS A 94 -11.74 7.03 -1.10
CA LYS A 94 -12.42 7.61 -2.28
C LYS A 94 -12.00 9.06 -2.50
N SER A 95 -11.93 9.87 -1.45
CA SER A 95 -11.44 11.25 -1.53
C SER A 95 -9.99 11.32 -2.01
N LEU A 96 -9.11 10.45 -1.51
CA LEU A 96 -7.71 10.36 -1.94
C LEU A 96 -7.59 10.07 -3.45
N ILE A 97 -8.38 9.10 -3.96
CA ILE A 97 -8.42 8.76 -5.38
C ILE A 97 -8.96 9.92 -6.21
N HIS A 98 -10.03 10.58 -5.76
CA HIS A 98 -10.62 11.72 -6.46
C HIS A 98 -9.64 12.89 -6.54
N GLN A 99 -8.97 13.24 -5.44
CA GLN A 99 -7.94 14.30 -5.43
C GLN A 99 -6.79 13.99 -6.40
N MET A 100 -6.41 12.72 -6.52
CA MET A 100 -5.41 12.28 -7.49
C MET A 100 -5.91 12.46 -8.94
N MET A 101 -7.14 12.06 -9.24
CA MET A 101 -7.72 12.18 -10.58
C MET A 101 -7.88 13.65 -11.01
N SER A 102 -8.40 14.50 -10.12
CA SER A 102 -8.56 15.93 -10.37
C SER A 102 -7.22 16.66 -10.60
N SER A 103 -6.15 16.23 -9.94
CA SER A 103 -4.80 16.79 -10.17
C SER A 103 -4.20 16.42 -11.54
N ARG A 104 -4.66 15.34 -12.17
CA ARG A 104 -4.18 14.92 -13.50
C ARG A 104 -4.86 15.68 -14.63
N GLU A 105 -6.14 15.97 -14.50
CA GLU A 105 -6.92 16.69 -15.51
C GLU A 105 -6.44 18.13 -15.70
N SER A 106 -5.87 18.75 -14.66
CA SER A 106 -5.35 20.13 -14.74
C SER A 106 -3.99 20.27 -15.44
N THR A 107 -3.30 19.18 -15.81
CA THR A 107 -1.97 19.26 -16.47
C THR A 107 -2.07 19.04 -17.99
N GLY A 108 -3.29 18.94 -18.54
CA GLY A 108 -3.57 18.61 -19.94
C GLY A 108 -3.87 19.81 -20.86
N GLU A 109 -3.48 21.03 -20.51
CA GLU A 109 -3.70 22.20 -21.35
C GLU A 109 -2.41 23.01 -21.51
N LYS A 110 -1.58 22.61 -22.49
CA LYS A 110 -0.75 23.48 -23.36
C LYS A 110 -0.38 22.73 -24.63
#